data_AF-A0A542I6T7-F1
#
_entry.id   AF-A0A542I6T7-F1
#
_cell.length_a   1.000
_cell.length_b   1.000
_cell.length_c   1.000
_cell.angle_alpha   90.00
_cell.angle_beta   90.00
_cell.angle_gamma   90.00
#
_symmetry.space_group_name_H-M   'P 1'
#
loop_
_entity.id
_entity.type
_entity.pdbx_description
1 polymer ?
#
loop_
_entity_poly.entity_id
_entity_poly.type
_entity_poly.pdbx_seq_one_letter_code
_entity_poly.pdbx_strand_id
1 'polypeptide(L)'
;MTDMFLEKFKALVPKYLEDEWQEEDGLTPEELDKALADHQFQIPLVLREFYLALGGCEDLMEAYHYFWDPDELEVDDEGFLMFLEDEDEEYTWGFRIGDLSVPDPIVYRRNNARGQWKSEEGTFSEFVFDMFEWAFEDEEEE
;
A
#
# COMPACT_ATOMS: atom_id res chain seq x y z
N MET A 1 8.78 -18.54 -6.84
CA MET A 1 8.77 -17.08 -7.05
C MET A 1 9.72 -16.49 -6.03
N THR A 2 10.38 -15.37 -6.34
CA THR A 2 11.27 -14.74 -5.35
C THR A 2 10.37 -13.82 -4.56
N ASP A 3 10.07 -14.17 -3.31
CA ASP A 3 9.28 -13.37 -2.37
C ASP A 3 10.12 -12.15 -1.97
N MET A 4 10.16 -11.15 -2.84
CA MET A 4 11.18 -10.09 -2.80
C MET A 4 10.90 -9.05 -1.70
N PHE A 5 9.61 -8.79 -1.45
CA PHE A 5 9.09 -7.81 -0.51
C PHE A 5 8.21 -8.46 0.57
N LEU A 6 7.55 -9.57 0.27
CA LEU A 6 6.61 -10.27 1.17
C LEU A 6 7.17 -10.44 2.59
N GLU A 7 8.34 -11.06 2.74
CA GLU A 7 8.94 -11.31 4.06
C GLU A 7 9.31 -10.01 4.79
N LYS A 8 9.59 -8.92 4.06
CA LYS A 8 9.84 -7.61 4.67
C LYS A 8 8.56 -6.98 5.20
N PHE A 9 7.45 -7.09 4.47
CA PHE A 9 6.16 -6.59 4.92
C PHE A 9 5.62 -7.40 6.10
N LYS A 10 5.75 -8.73 6.08
CA LYS A 10 5.39 -9.58 7.23
C LYS A 10 6.16 -9.21 8.49
N ALA A 11 7.41 -8.75 8.36
CA ALA A 11 8.23 -8.32 9.49
C ALA A 11 7.75 -7.00 10.13
N LEU A 12 6.79 -6.28 9.53
CA LEU A 12 6.22 -5.07 10.12
C LEU A 12 5.29 -5.40 11.30
N VAL A 13 4.55 -6.52 11.25
CA VAL A 13 3.69 -6.98 12.36
C VAL A 13 4.48 -7.14 13.67
N PRO A 14 5.54 -7.96 13.74
CA PRO A 14 6.34 -8.07 14.97
C PRO A 14 7.18 -6.83 15.28
N LYS A 15 7.38 -5.93 14.32
CA LYS A 15 8.10 -4.67 14.56
C LYS A 15 7.22 -3.67 15.31
N TYR A 16 5.96 -3.52 14.89
CA TYR A 16 5.10 -2.42 15.36
C TYR A 16 3.94 -2.86 16.25
N LEU A 17 3.44 -4.10 16.11
CA LEU A 17 2.28 -4.59 16.87
C LEU A 17 2.66 -5.46 18.07
N GLU A 18 3.96 -5.66 18.32
CA GLU A 18 4.50 -6.56 19.35
C GLU A 18 3.97 -8.01 19.30
N ASP A 19 3.47 -8.46 18.14
CA ASP A 19 2.90 -9.80 17.92
C ASP A 19 3.58 -10.55 16.76
N GLU A 20 3.40 -11.87 16.65
CA GLU A 20 3.88 -12.65 15.52
C GLU A 20 2.91 -12.59 14.35
N TRP A 21 3.44 -12.38 13.14
CA TRP A 21 2.65 -12.46 11.91
C TRP A 21 1.88 -13.79 11.79
N GLN A 22 0.58 -13.70 11.56
CA GLN A 22 -0.33 -14.81 11.33
C GLN A 22 -0.83 -14.82 9.88
N GLU A 23 -1.33 -15.97 9.42
CA GLU A 23 -1.90 -16.08 8.07
C GLU A 23 -3.09 -15.14 7.84
N GLU A 24 -3.80 -14.72 8.90
CA GLU A 24 -4.94 -13.80 8.84
C GLU A 24 -4.54 -12.32 8.70
N ASP A 25 -3.28 -11.97 8.98
CA ASP A 25 -2.77 -10.60 8.76
C ASP A 25 -2.65 -10.27 7.26
N GLY A 26 -2.56 -11.29 6.40
CA GLY A 26 -2.45 -11.13 4.95
C GLY A 26 -3.63 -11.75 4.21
N LEU A 27 -3.85 -11.30 2.97
CA LEU A 27 -4.82 -11.96 2.09
C LEU A 27 -4.25 -13.25 1.52
N THR A 28 -5.09 -14.25 1.31
CA THR A 28 -4.68 -15.42 0.53
C THR A 28 -4.55 -15.05 -0.96
N PRO A 29 -3.71 -15.77 -1.74
CA PRO A 29 -3.61 -15.54 -3.17
C PRO A 29 -4.94 -15.67 -3.93
N GLU A 30 -5.82 -16.57 -3.48
CA GLU A 30 -7.14 -16.78 -4.08
C GLU A 30 -8.09 -15.62 -3.81
N GLU A 31 -8.09 -15.08 -2.59
CA GLU A 31 -8.87 -13.89 -2.22
C GLU A 31 -8.42 -12.67 -3.00
N LEU A 32 -7.10 -12.44 -3.05
CA LEU A 32 -6.52 -11.31 -3.78
C LEU A 32 -6.80 -11.41 -5.28
N ASP A 33 -6.63 -12.59 -5.88
CA ASP A 33 -6.94 -12.79 -7.30
C ASP A 33 -8.42 -12.59 -7.61
N LYS A 34 -9.30 -12.99 -6.69
CA LYS A 34 -10.75 -12.78 -6.82
C LYS A 34 -11.11 -11.30 -6.72
N ALA A 35 -10.56 -10.57 -5.75
CA ALA A 35 -10.79 -9.15 -5.57
C ALA A 35 -10.30 -8.33 -6.78
N LEU A 36 -9.17 -8.73 -7.37
CA LEU A 36 -8.59 -8.07 -8.55
C LEU A 36 -9.23 -8.49 -9.89
N ALA A 37 -10.08 -9.52 -9.91
CA ALA A 37 -10.58 -10.12 -11.15
C ALA A 37 -11.46 -9.18 -11.97
N ASP A 38 -12.16 -8.26 -11.30
CA ASP A 38 -13.09 -7.33 -11.93
C ASP A 38 -12.39 -6.06 -12.48
N HIS A 39 -11.12 -5.86 -12.13
CA HIS A 39 -10.33 -4.72 -12.59
C HIS A 39 -9.78 -4.92 -14.00
N GLN A 40 -9.67 -3.82 -14.75
CA GLN A 40 -9.09 -3.80 -16.10
C GLN A 40 -7.58 -3.52 -16.12
N PHE A 41 -6.98 -3.41 -14.95
CA PHE A 41 -5.54 -3.15 -14.75
C PHE A 41 -4.89 -4.31 -13.99
N GLN A 42 -3.55 -4.32 -13.99
CA GLN A 42 -2.76 -5.20 -13.14
C GLN A 42 -2.12 -4.36 -12.04
N ILE A 43 -1.90 -4.93 -10.86
CA ILE A 43 -1.13 -4.26 -9.81
C ILE A 43 0.35 -4.65 -9.88
N PRO A 44 1.26 -3.77 -9.41
CA PRO A 44 2.69 -4.09 -9.31
C PRO A 44 2.96 -5.25 -8.36
N LEU A 45 4.11 -5.91 -8.53
CA LEU A 45 4.52 -7.03 -7.67
C LEU A 45 4.56 -6.62 -6.19
N VAL A 46 5.12 -5.44 -5.89
CA VAL A 46 5.26 -4.96 -4.52
C VAL A 46 3.91 -4.75 -3.84
N LEU A 47 2.91 -4.19 -4.54
CA LEU A 47 1.57 -3.96 -3.99
C LEU A 47 0.85 -5.30 -3.78
N ARG A 48 1.04 -6.26 -4.69
CA ARG A 48 0.52 -7.61 -4.52
C ARG A 48 1.10 -8.27 -3.26
N GLU A 49 2.42 -8.25 -3.11
CA GLU A 49 3.09 -8.85 -1.95
C GLU A 49 2.77 -8.11 -0.64
N PHE A 50 2.47 -6.80 -0.71
CA PHE A 50 1.95 -6.03 0.41
C PHE A 50 0.60 -6.57 0.87
N TYR A 51 -0.39 -6.71 -0.01
CA TYR A 51 -1.69 -7.27 0.36
C TYR A 51 -1.61 -8.72 0.87
N LEU A 52 -0.74 -9.54 0.28
CA LEU A 52 -0.50 -10.90 0.76
C LEU A 52 0.17 -10.95 2.14
N ALA A 53 0.83 -9.88 2.56
CA ALA A 53 1.44 -9.78 3.88
C ALA A 53 0.51 -9.13 4.90
N LEU A 54 -0.17 -8.04 4.53
CA LEU A 54 -0.80 -7.10 5.47
C LEU A 54 -2.26 -6.76 5.13
N GLY A 55 -2.81 -7.25 4.03
CA GLY A 55 -4.16 -6.86 3.59
C GLY A 55 -5.30 -7.35 4.49
N GLY A 56 -5.02 -8.16 5.52
CA GLY A 56 -5.97 -8.52 6.59
C GLY A 56 -5.64 -7.89 7.95
N CYS A 57 -4.55 -7.13 8.04
CA CYS A 57 -4.05 -6.52 9.27
C CYS A 57 -4.61 -5.09 9.39
N GLU A 58 -5.83 -4.98 9.94
CA GLU A 58 -6.54 -3.69 10.11
C GLU A 58 -5.66 -2.64 10.82
N ASP A 59 -4.92 -3.03 11.87
CA ASP A 59 -4.05 -2.13 12.63
C ASP A 59 -2.96 -1.45 11.78
N LEU A 60 -2.45 -2.10 10.72
CA LEU A 60 -1.47 -1.52 9.80
C LEU A 60 -2.11 -0.92 8.54
N MET A 61 -3.24 -1.46 8.09
CA MET A 61 -3.98 -0.97 6.93
C MET A 61 -4.64 0.38 7.19
N GLU A 62 -4.91 0.71 8.46
CA GLU A 62 -5.62 1.93 8.88
C GLU A 62 -4.78 2.83 9.82
N ALA A 63 -3.47 2.62 9.92
CA ALA A 63 -2.58 3.41 10.78
C ALA A 63 -2.31 4.82 10.24
N TYR A 64 -3.15 5.81 10.62
CA TYR A 64 -3.13 7.23 10.18
C TYR A 64 -3.41 7.46 8.69
N HIS A 65 -3.27 6.43 7.88
CA HIS A 65 -3.61 6.38 6.47
C HIS A 65 -4.45 5.13 6.21
N TYR A 66 -5.32 5.23 5.22
CA TYR A 66 -6.19 4.14 4.79
C TYR A 66 -5.66 3.54 3.49
N PHE A 67 -5.08 2.35 3.58
CA PHE A 67 -4.78 1.55 2.39
C PHE A 67 -6.07 1.00 1.83
N TRP A 68 -6.28 1.20 0.54
CA TRP A 68 -7.51 0.77 -0.12
C TRP A 68 -7.54 -0.75 -0.27
N ASP A 69 -8.72 -1.33 -0.12
CA ASP A 69 -8.91 -2.75 -0.37
C ASP A 69 -8.70 -3.07 -1.86
N PRO A 70 -8.23 -4.29 -2.21
CA PRO A 70 -7.91 -4.62 -3.59
C PRO A 70 -9.08 -4.48 -4.57
N ASP A 71 -10.32 -4.70 -4.13
CA ASP A 71 -11.54 -4.52 -4.95
C ASP A 71 -11.99 -3.06 -5.06
N GLU A 72 -11.53 -2.19 -4.16
CA GLU A 72 -11.82 -0.75 -4.18
C GLU A 72 -10.79 0.08 -4.96
N LEU A 73 -9.65 -0.52 -5.33
CA LEU A 73 -8.64 0.12 -6.19
C LEU A 73 -9.26 0.73 -7.44
N GLU A 74 -8.95 2.00 -7.70
CA GLU A 74 -9.45 2.71 -8.88
C GLU A 74 -8.36 3.48 -9.61
N VAL A 75 -8.61 3.73 -10.90
CA VAL A 75 -7.74 4.58 -11.73
C VAL A 75 -8.44 5.90 -11.98
N ASP A 76 -7.77 7.00 -11.64
CA ASP A 76 -8.30 8.33 -11.87
C ASP A 76 -8.26 8.75 -13.36
N ASP A 77 -8.93 9.86 -13.68
CA ASP A 77 -8.97 10.41 -15.05
C ASP A 77 -7.59 10.85 -15.57
N GLU A 78 -6.60 11.05 -14.69
CA GLU A 78 -5.21 11.42 -15.06
C GLU A 78 -4.32 10.20 -15.31
N GLY A 79 -4.82 8.98 -15.06
CA GLY A 79 -4.12 7.72 -15.28
C GLY A 79 -3.24 7.31 -14.11
N PHE A 80 -3.71 7.53 -12.88
CA PHE A 80 -3.09 7.06 -11.66
C PHE A 80 -3.95 6.00 -10.97
N LEU A 81 -3.37 4.84 -10.68
CA LEU A 81 -3.95 3.83 -9.81
C LEU A 81 -3.80 4.30 -8.35
N MET A 82 -4.89 4.57 -7.67
CA MET A 82 -4.92 5.06 -6.28
C MET A 82 -4.97 3.87 -5.33
N PHE A 83 -4.19 3.91 -4.24
CA PHE A 83 -4.06 2.79 -3.30
C PHE A 83 -4.01 3.19 -1.82
N LEU A 84 -3.92 4.49 -1.51
CA LEU A 84 -3.76 5.01 -0.15
C LEU A 84 -4.31 6.43 -0.07
N GLU A 85 -4.92 6.76 1.06
CA GLU A 85 -5.31 8.12 1.43
C GLU A 85 -4.98 8.42 2.89
N ASP A 86 -4.93 9.70 3.25
CA ASP A 86 -4.76 10.12 4.64
C ASP A 86 -6.11 10.16 5.36
N GLU A 87 -6.07 10.19 6.70
CA GLU A 87 -7.28 10.17 7.53
C GLU A 87 -8.29 11.29 7.25
N ASP A 88 -7.80 12.44 6.77
CA ASP A 88 -8.61 13.63 6.47
C ASP A 88 -9.05 13.70 4.99
N GLU A 89 -8.72 12.69 4.17
CA GLU A 89 -8.96 12.65 2.72
C GLU A 89 -8.40 13.88 1.95
N GLU A 90 -7.39 14.58 2.50
CA GLU A 90 -6.76 15.74 1.87
C GLU A 90 -5.77 15.32 0.78
N TYR A 91 -5.21 14.11 0.90
CA TYR A 91 -4.18 13.55 0.06
C TYR A 91 -4.48 12.11 -0.34
N THR A 92 -4.12 11.77 -1.58
CA THR A 92 -4.23 10.42 -2.11
C THR A 92 -2.93 10.04 -2.79
N TRP A 93 -2.49 8.80 -2.65
CA TRP A 93 -1.28 8.27 -3.24
C TRP A 93 -1.60 7.19 -4.26
N GLY A 94 -0.72 7.10 -5.26
CA GLY A 94 -0.95 6.23 -6.40
C GLY A 94 0.26 6.00 -7.28
N PHE A 95 0.09 5.10 -8.25
CA PHE A 95 1.06 4.80 -9.29
C PHE A 95 0.59 5.30 -10.64
N ARG A 96 1.52 5.73 -11.50
CA ARG A 96 1.19 5.91 -12.91
C ARG A 96 0.85 4.57 -13.55
N ILE A 97 -0.25 4.50 -14.29
CA ILE A 97 -0.65 3.24 -14.95
C ILE A 97 0.40 2.69 -15.92
N GLY A 98 1.23 3.58 -16.51
CA GLY A 98 2.32 3.19 -17.40
C GLY A 98 3.44 2.41 -16.71
N ASP A 99 3.53 2.52 -15.38
CA ASP A 99 4.60 1.93 -14.56
C ASP A 99 4.15 0.67 -13.82
N LEU A 100 2.91 0.18 -13.99
CA LEU A 100 2.38 -0.98 -13.25
C LEU A 100 3.12 -2.30 -13.55
N SER A 101 3.88 -2.35 -14.65
CA SER A 101 4.77 -3.48 -14.99
C SER A 101 6.13 -3.43 -14.29
N VAL A 102 6.48 -2.30 -13.68
CA VAL A 102 7.66 -2.18 -12.83
C VAL A 102 7.34 -2.88 -11.51
N PRO A 103 8.19 -3.80 -11.01
CA PRO A 103 7.89 -4.54 -9.79
C PRO A 103 7.65 -3.66 -8.56
N ASP A 104 8.39 -2.56 -8.45
CA ASP A 104 8.32 -1.58 -7.37
C ASP A 104 8.37 -0.16 -7.96
N PRO A 105 7.21 0.40 -8.37
CA PRO A 105 7.14 1.69 -9.07
C PRO A 105 7.24 2.88 -8.11
N ILE A 106 7.50 4.05 -8.68
CA ILE A 106 7.53 5.33 -7.94
C ILE A 106 6.13 5.71 -7.47
N VAL A 107 6.03 6.13 -6.21
CA VAL A 107 4.80 6.65 -5.63
C VAL A 107 4.61 8.12 -6.01
N TYR A 108 3.37 8.47 -6.31
CA TYR A 108 2.94 9.85 -6.49
C TYR A 108 1.88 10.18 -5.46
N ARG A 109 1.86 11.44 -5.02
CA ARG A 109 0.83 12.01 -4.15
C ARG A 109 0.05 13.08 -4.89
N ARG A 110 -1.25 13.10 -4.66
CA ARG A 110 -2.20 14.11 -5.10
C ARG A 110 -2.69 14.88 -3.88
N ASN A 111 -2.78 16.19 -3.99
CA ASN A 111 -3.59 16.98 -3.05
C ASN A 111 -5.00 17.11 -3.62
N ASN A 112 -6.01 16.60 -2.93
CA ASN A 112 -7.38 16.46 -3.46
C ASN A 112 -8.04 17.82 -3.74
N ALA A 113 -7.69 18.87 -2.99
CA ALA A 113 -8.17 20.22 -3.25
C ALA A 113 -7.55 20.88 -4.50
N ARG A 114 -6.33 20.50 -4.89
CA ARG A 114 -5.59 21.09 -6.03
C ARG A 114 -5.56 20.21 -7.27
N GLY A 115 -5.80 18.91 -7.11
CA GLY A 115 -5.81 17.89 -8.16
C GLY A 115 -4.45 17.56 -8.77
N GLN A 116 -3.34 18.13 -8.28
CA GLN A 116 -2.02 17.94 -8.92
C GLN A 116 -1.25 16.78 -8.30
N TRP A 117 -0.86 15.82 -9.15
CA TRP A 117 0.05 14.75 -8.81
C TRP A 117 1.52 15.22 -8.75
N LYS A 118 2.23 14.79 -7.70
CA LYS A 118 3.67 15.02 -7.50
C LYS A 118 4.34 13.72 -7.11
N SER A 119 5.56 13.51 -7.59
CA SER A 119 6.38 12.36 -7.21
C SER A 119 6.80 12.49 -5.75
N GLU A 120 6.70 11.41 -4.99
CA GLU A 120 7.33 11.28 -3.66
C GLU A 120 8.83 10.91 -3.77
N GLU A 121 9.33 10.68 -4.99
CA GLU A 121 10.74 10.37 -5.32
C GLU A 121 11.24 9.02 -4.77
N GLY A 122 10.44 8.30 -4.01
CA GLY A 122 10.68 6.91 -3.56
C GLY A 122 9.80 5.88 -4.26
N THR A 123 10.24 4.62 -4.25
CA THR A 123 9.40 3.49 -4.66
C THR A 123 8.32 3.18 -3.61
N PHE A 124 7.36 2.31 -3.91
CA PHE A 124 6.33 1.92 -2.94
C PHE A 124 6.95 1.31 -1.68
N SER A 125 7.91 0.39 -1.84
CA SER A 125 8.51 -0.23 -0.67
C SER A 125 9.26 0.77 0.22
N GLU A 126 10.02 1.70 -0.37
CA GLU A 126 10.69 2.79 0.36
C GLU A 126 9.66 3.68 1.07
N PHE A 127 8.65 4.16 0.33
CA PHE A 127 7.60 5.03 0.86
C PHE A 127 6.85 4.40 2.04
N VAL A 128 6.41 3.13 1.92
CA VAL A 128 5.65 2.46 2.98
C VAL A 128 6.50 2.20 4.22
N PHE A 129 7.77 1.82 4.06
CA PHE A 129 8.64 1.61 5.22
C PHE A 129 8.93 2.93 5.95
N ASP A 130 9.24 4.01 5.22
CA ASP A 130 9.46 5.33 5.80
C ASP A 130 8.19 5.86 6.47
N MET A 131 7.01 5.64 5.86
CA MET A 131 5.72 6.03 6.40
C MET A 131 5.43 5.34 7.73
N PHE A 132 5.58 4.01 7.81
CA PHE A 132 5.37 3.29 9.06
C PHE A 132 6.43 3.61 10.11
N GLU A 133 7.69 3.82 9.71
CA GLU A 133 8.72 4.27 10.65
C GLU A 133 8.30 5.58 11.31
N TRP A 134 7.84 6.56 10.51
CA TRP A 134 7.33 7.82 11.07
C TRP A 134 6.07 7.63 11.93
N ALA A 135 5.09 6.87 11.46
CA ALA A 135 3.81 6.68 12.16
C ALA A 135 3.97 6.03 13.54
N PHE A 136 4.92 5.11 13.70
CA PHE A 136 5.16 4.39 14.96
C PHE A 136 6.34 4.95 15.79
N GLU A 137 7.25 5.75 15.22
CA GLU A 137 8.27 6.48 16.02
C GLU A 137 7.61 7.58 16.89
N ASP A 138 6.57 8.24 16.39
CA ASP A 138 5.86 9.28 17.16
C ASP A 138 5.08 8.68 18.37
N GLU A 139 4.78 7.36 18.37
CA GLU A 139 4.13 6.68 19.50
C GLU A 139 5.11 6.33 20.65
N GLU A 140 6.42 6.20 20.40
CA GLU A 140 7.42 5.89 21.44
C GLU A 140 7.83 7.12 22.29
N GLU A 141 7.50 8.35 21.87
CA GLU A 141 7.88 9.59 22.57
C GLU A 141 6.85 10.12 23.61
N GLU A 142 5.70 9.45 23.84
CA GLU A 142 4.71 9.81 24.89
C GLU A 142 4.81 9.00 26.20
#